data_AF-A0A3B3C6J0-F1
#
_entry.id   AF-A0A3B3C6J0-F1
#
_cell.length_a   1.000
_cell.length_b   1.000
_cell.length_c   1.000
_cell.angle_alpha   90.00
_cell.angle_beta   90.00
_cell.angle_gamma   90.00
#
_symmetry.space_group_name_H-M   'P 1'
#
loop_
_entity.id
_entity.type
_entity.pdbx_description
1 polymer ?
#
loop_
_entity_poly.entity_id
_entity_poly.type
_entity_poly.pdbx_seq_one_letter_code
_entity_poly.pdbx_strand_id
1 'polypeptide(L)'
;MESASPPLLNKPIIAAPGDDVILPCRLDSEEDLQDHFLEWIKLEMDPDPIKRRFVYLYLNRKIMTRFMMETFIQRVSLNPDGLKRGDVTLKIRNVTLQDEGKYRCYIPGKNLSTPEGDGGQIYCSNMELWIF
;
A
#
# COMPACT_ATOMS: atom_id res chain seq x y z
N MET A 1 -14.26 13.41 -22.63
CA MET A 1 -14.83 12.56 -21.56
C MET A 1 -13.88 11.38 -21.45
N GLU A 2 -12.81 11.58 -20.68
CA GLU A 2 -11.63 10.70 -20.72
C GLU A 2 -11.94 9.44 -19.92
N SER A 3 -12.06 8.33 -20.63
CA SER A 3 -12.20 6.99 -20.06
C SER A 3 -10.97 6.69 -19.21
N ALA A 4 -11.15 6.64 -17.89
CA ALA A 4 -10.11 6.22 -16.97
C ALA A 4 -9.77 4.75 -17.25
N SER A 5 -8.64 4.53 -17.92
CA SER A 5 -8.02 3.21 -18.04
C SER A 5 -7.73 2.65 -16.64
N PRO A 6 -7.98 1.34 -16.39
CA PRO A 6 -7.58 0.73 -15.13
C PRO A 6 -6.06 0.85 -14.94
N PRO A 7 -5.56 1.22 -13.75
CA PRO A 7 -4.12 1.32 -13.51
C PRO A 7 -3.45 -0.03 -13.71
N LEU A 8 -2.25 0.03 -14.30
CA LEU A 8 -1.49 -1.10 -14.84
C LEU A 8 -1.03 -2.02 -13.71
N LEU A 9 -1.90 -2.97 -13.34
CA LEU A 9 -1.80 -3.77 -12.11
C LEU A 9 -0.52 -4.60 -11.95
N ASN A 10 0.27 -4.77 -13.01
CA ASN A 10 1.50 -5.57 -13.02
C ASN A 10 2.73 -4.85 -13.61
N LYS A 11 2.71 -3.51 -13.76
CA LYS A 11 3.90 -2.79 -14.24
C LYS A 11 4.76 -2.26 -13.09
N PRO A 12 6.09 -2.30 -13.23
CA PRO A 12 6.98 -1.67 -12.26
C PRO A 12 6.70 -0.17 -12.21
N ILE A 13 6.70 0.36 -10.98
CA ILE A 13 6.62 1.79 -10.72
C ILE A 13 8.06 2.29 -10.72
N ILE A 14 8.35 3.29 -11.55
CA ILE A 14 9.70 3.82 -11.74
C ILE A 14 9.71 5.27 -11.27
N ALA A 15 10.71 5.64 -10.48
CA ALA A 15 10.85 6.98 -9.91
C ALA A 15 12.31 7.42 -9.84
N ALA A 16 12.55 8.73 -9.84
CA ALA A 16 13.87 9.28 -9.54
C ALA A 16 14.00 9.55 -8.03
N PRO A 17 15.22 9.59 -7.48
CA PRO A 17 15.44 10.06 -6.12
C PRO A 17 14.85 11.47 -5.92
N GLY A 18 14.09 11.67 -4.86
CA GLY A 18 13.39 12.91 -4.55
C GLY A 18 11.91 12.95 -4.97
N ASP A 19 11.47 12.02 -5.83
CA ASP A 19 10.10 11.99 -6.31
C ASP A 19 9.09 11.56 -5.23
N ASP A 20 7.83 11.92 -5.45
CA ASP A 20 6.68 11.38 -4.73
C ASP A 20 6.10 10.20 -5.53
N VAL A 21 5.99 9.04 -4.89
CA VAL A 21 5.52 7.80 -5.51
C VAL A 21 4.14 7.41 -4.99
N ILE A 22 3.32 6.82 -5.88
CA ILE A 22 1.99 6.31 -5.58
C ILE A 22 1.99 4.80 -5.80
N LEU A 23 1.73 4.04 -4.73
CA LEU A 23 1.56 2.58 -4.75
C LEU A 23 0.05 2.26 -4.69
N PRO A 24 -0.58 1.86 -5.81
CA PRO A 24 -2.03 1.66 -5.86
C PRO A 24 -2.47 0.35 -5.20
N CYS A 25 -3.49 0.39 -4.35
CA CYS A 25 -4.24 -0.80 -3.91
C CYS A 25 -5.65 -0.34 -3.52
N ARG A 26 -6.64 -0.95 -4.17
CA ARG A 26 -8.05 -0.56 -4.08
C ARG A 26 -8.92 -1.82 -4.15
N LEU A 27 -10.02 -1.80 -3.41
CA LEU A 27 -11.08 -2.80 -3.48
C LEU A 27 -11.92 -2.64 -4.76
N ASP A 28 -12.46 -3.74 -5.28
CA ASP A 28 -13.41 -3.68 -6.40
C ASP A 28 -14.77 -3.13 -5.98
N SER A 29 -15.13 -3.33 -4.71
CA SER A 29 -16.33 -2.76 -4.10
C SER A 29 -16.02 -1.48 -3.34
N GLU A 30 -16.92 -0.51 -3.38
CA GLU A 30 -16.83 0.66 -2.50
C GLU A 30 -17.21 0.25 -1.06
N GLU A 31 -16.23 0.30 -0.16
CA GLU A 31 -16.41 -0.05 1.25
C GLU A 31 -15.65 0.95 2.13
N ASP A 32 -16.24 1.32 3.27
CA ASP A 32 -15.58 2.20 4.22
C ASP A 32 -14.55 1.44 5.08
N LEU A 33 -13.27 1.72 4.83
CA LEU A 33 -12.14 1.09 5.53
C LEU A 33 -11.62 1.92 6.73
N GLN A 34 -12.30 2.99 7.13
CA GLN A 34 -11.80 3.86 8.19
C GLN A 34 -11.62 3.16 9.55
N ASP A 35 -12.44 2.16 9.86
CA ASP A 35 -12.37 1.39 11.12
C ASP A 35 -11.67 0.04 10.94
N HIS A 36 -11.08 -0.22 9.78
CA HIS A 36 -10.40 -1.48 9.48
C HIS A 36 -8.92 -1.46 9.86
N PHE A 37 -8.36 -2.66 10.04
CA PHE A 37 -6.92 -2.86 10.08
C PHE A 37 -6.36 -2.90 8.66
N LEU A 38 -5.25 -2.22 8.44
CA LEU A 38 -4.58 -2.14 7.15
C LEU A 38 -3.07 -2.06 7.37
N GLU A 39 -2.32 -2.87 6.62
CA GLU A 39 -0.86 -2.82 6.63
C GLU A 39 -0.30 -2.72 5.21
N TRP A 40 0.78 -1.94 5.11
CA TRP A 40 1.71 -1.98 3.99
C TRP A 40 3.05 -2.50 4.50
N ILE A 41 3.56 -3.52 3.83
CA ILE A 41 4.84 -4.12 4.13
C ILE A 41 5.77 -4.02 2.92
N LYS A 42 7.06 -3.81 3.17
CA LYS A 42 8.10 -3.99 2.16
C LYS A 42 8.68 -5.39 2.31
N LEU A 43 8.57 -6.20 1.26
CA LEU A 43 8.88 -7.63 1.22
C LEU A 43 10.38 -7.90 1.10
N GLU A 44 11.08 -7.06 0.35
CA GLU A 44 12.51 -7.17 0.09
C GLU A 44 13.25 -6.27 1.09
N MET A 45 13.63 -6.86 2.21
CA MET A 45 14.50 -6.20 3.17
C MET A 45 15.44 -7.18 3.86
N ASP A 46 16.50 -6.58 4.38
CA ASP A 46 17.60 -7.10 5.20
C ASP A 46 17.29 -8.45 5.90
N PRO A 47 18.19 -9.44 5.84
CA PRO A 47 18.01 -10.72 6.54
C PRO A 47 17.87 -10.60 8.07
N ASP A 48 18.13 -9.42 8.65
CA ASP A 48 17.91 -9.15 10.06
C ASP A 48 16.42 -9.30 10.48
N PRO A 49 16.07 -10.33 11.28
CA PRO A 49 14.71 -10.59 11.73
C PRO A 49 14.18 -9.52 12.70
N ILE A 50 15.04 -8.63 13.20
CA ILE A 50 14.67 -7.55 14.12
C ILE A 50 14.12 -6.33 13.37
N LYS A 51 14.48 -6.16 12.08
CA LYS A 51 14.01 -5.00 11.31
C LYS A 51 12.53 -5.09 11.00
N ARG A 52 11.80 -4.04 11.42
CA ARG A 52 10.38 -3.86 11.14
C ARG A 52 10.15 -3.80 9.63
N ARG A 53 9.12 -4.49 9.15
CA ARG A 53 8.75 -4.51 7.71
C ARG A 53 7.60 -3.56 7.36
N PHE A 54 6.97 -2.96 8.38
CA PHE A 54 5.81 -2.10 8.22
C PHE A 54 6.22 -0.73 7.68
N VAL A 55 5.81 -0.48 6.45
CA VAL A 55 5.91 0.82 5.78
C VAL A 55 4.78 1.72 6.26
N TYR A 56 3.58 1.17 6.41
CA TYR A 56 2.41 1.85 6.94
C TYR A 56 1.56 0.88 7.74
N LEU A 57 1.09 1.30 8.91
CA LEU A 57 0.21 0.49 9.75
C LEU A 57 -0.93 1.35 10.29
N TYR A 58 -2.16 0.93 10.02
CA TYR A 58 -3.37 1.66 10.38
C TYR A 58 -4.34 0.75 11.10
N LEU A 59 -4.85 1.23 12.23
CA LEU A 59 -5.81 0.53 13.07
C LEU A 59 -6.75 1.54 13.70
N ASN A 60 -8.07 1.34 13.54
CA ASN A 60 -9.13 2.12 14.18
C ASN A 60 -8.89 3.64 14.08
N ARG A 61 -8.78 4.17 12.85
CA ARG A 61 -8.58 5.60 12.57
C ARG A 61 -7.25 6.20 13.04
N LYS A 62 -6.26 5.35 13.38
CA LYS A 62 -4.97 5.80 13.89
C LYS A 62 -3.82 5.12 13.16
N ILE A 63 -2.78 5.90 12.90
CA ILE A 63 -1.51 5.41 12.36
C ILE A 63 -0.66 4.91 13.52
N MET A 64 -0.20 3.66 13.43
CA MET A 64 0.57 2.98 14.48
C MET A 64 2.08 3.17 14.27
N THR A 65 2.56 4.42 14.32
CA THR A 65 3.95 4.80 14.01
C THR A 65 5.00 4.03 14.81
N ARG A 66 4.70 3.61 16.05
CA ARG A 66 5.61 2.82 16.90
C ARG A 66 6.08 1.50 16.29
N PHE A 67 5.30 0.95 15.36
CA PHE A 67 5.60 -0.32 14.69
C PHE A 67 6.11 -0.13 13.26
N MET A 68 6.10 1.10 12.76
CA MET A 68 6.59 1.41 11.43
C MET A 68 8.11 1.47 11.42
N MET A 69 8.66 1.32 10.22
CA MET A 69 10.04 1.66 9.92
C MET A 69 10.26 3.16 10.06
N GLU A 70 11.28 3.55 10.82
CA GLU A 70 11.58 4.95 11.10
C GLU A 70 11.83 5.76 9.83
N THR A 71 12.45 5.15 8.81
CA THR A 71 12.70 5.79 7.52
C THR A 71 11.43 6.16 6.76
N PHE A 72 10.28 5.53 7.04
CA PHE A 72 9.02 5.85 6.35
C PHE A 72 8.12 6.81 7.14
N ILE A 73 8.34 6.97 8.45
CA ILE A 73 7.57 7.88 9.30
C ILE A 73 7.58 9.29 8.69
N GLN A 74 6.43 9.96 8.66
CA GLN A 74 6.19 11.27 8.02
C GLN A 74 6.30 11.34 6.49
N ARG A 75 6.91 10.35 5.83
CA ARG A 75 6.97 10.30 4.36
C ARG A 75 5.75 9.64 3.73
N VAL A 76 5.05 8.80 4.48
CA VAL A 76 3.91 8.01 3.96
C VAL A 76 2.54 8.55 4.37
N SER A 77 1.55 8.42 3.48
CA SER A 77 0.16 8.79 3.78
C SER A 77 -0.85 8.07 2.88
N LEU A 78 -2.06 7.87 3.40
CA LEU A 78 -3.24 7.47 2.64
C LEU A 78 -4.18 8.66 2.43
N ASN A 79 -5.05 8.57 1.42
CA ASN A 79 -6.13 9.53 1.23
C ASN A 79 -7.33 9.21 2.14
N PRO A 80 -7.73 10.09 3.08
CA PRO A 80 -8.87 9.83 3.97
C PRO A 80 -10.20 9.62 3.24
N ASP A 81 -10.40 10.30 2.10
CA ASP A 81 -11.61 10.11 1.28
C ASP A 81 -11.50 8.87 0.37
N GLY A 82 -10.27 8.43 0.07
CA GLY A 82 -10.03 7.14 -0.57
C GLY A 82 -10.41 5.99 0.35
N LEU A 83 -10.02 6.07 1.63
CA LEU A 83 -10.34 5.05 2.65
C LEU A 83 -11.84 4.78 2.78
N LYS A 84 -12.68 5.82 2.67
CA LYS A 84 -14.15 5.68 2.70
C LYS A 84 -14.74 4.91 1.51
N ARG A 85 -13.96 4.74 0.43
CA ARG A 85 -14.35 4.11 -0.83
C ARG A 85 -13.50 2.89 -1.18
N GLY A 86 -12.84 2.30 -0.18
CA GLY A 86 -12.02 1.10 -0.37
C GLY A 86 -10.67 1.36 -1.06
N ASP A 87 -10.22 2.61 -1.14
CA ASP A 87 -8.93 2.97 -1.74
C ASP A 87 -7.88 3.21 -0.65
N VAL A 88 -6.90 2.31 -0.61
CA VAL A 88 -5.79 2.30 0.35
C VAL A 88 -4.46 2.58 -0.34
N THR A 89 -4.51 3.28 -1.48
CA THR A 89 -3.34 3.72 -2.24
C THR A 89 -2.37 4.49 -1.35
N LEU A 90 -1.13 4.02 -1.28
CA LEU A 90 -0.08 4.58 -0.45
C LEU A 90 0.74 5.61 -1.22
N LYS A 91 0.81 6.82 -0.69
CA LYS A 91 1.76 7.83 -1.16
C LYS A 91 3.03 7.79 -0.33
N ILE A 92 4.18 7.65 -0.97
CA ILE A 92 5.51 7.77 -0.37
C ILE A 92 6.15 9.06 -0.90
N ARG A 93 6.55 9.98 -0.02
CA ARG A 93 7.19 11.24 -0.39
C ARG A 93 8.70 11.14 -0.37
N ASN A 94 9.35 11.90 -1.25
CA ASN A 94 10.81 12.06 -1.27
C ASN A 94 11.53 10.70 -1.23
N VAL A 95 11.33 9.90 -2.27
CA VAL A 95 11.90 8.54 -2.35
C VAL A 95 13.42 8.57 -2.51
N THR A 96 14.08 7.54 -2.00
CA THR A 96 15.53 7.36 -2.00
C THR A 96 15.85 5.97 -2.53
N LEU A 97 17.09 5.72 -2.95
CA LEU A 97 17.50 4.38 -3.42
C LEU A 97 17.18 3.24 -2.41
N GLN A 98 17.09 3.55 -1.11
CA GLN A 98 16.72 2.56 -0.08
C GLN A 98 15.23 2.19 -0.09
N ASP A 99 14.40 2.97 -0.78
CA ASP A 99 12.97 2.71 -0.94
C ASP A 99 12.68 1.76 -2.12
N GLU A 100 13.66 1.45 -2.97
CA GLU A 100 13.51 0.43 -4.02
C GLU A 100 13.15 -0.94 -3.44
N GLY A 101 12.22 -1.65 -4.09
CA GLY A 101 11.90 -3.04 -3.78
C GLY A 101 10.42 -3.36 -3.89
N LYS A 102 10.05 -4.56 -3.42
CA LYS A 102 8.67 -5.05 -3.44
C LYS A 102 7.84 -4.60 -2.24
N TYR A 103 6.63 -4.14 -2.50
CA TYR A 103 5.65 -3.71 -1.52
C TYR A 103 4.38 -4.55 -1.62
N ARG A 104 3.73 -4.79 -0.49
CA ARG A 104 2.44 -5.48 -0.41
C ARG A 104 1.53 -4.75 0.54
N CYS A 105 0.26 -4.64 0.13
CA CYS A 105 -0.81 -4.20 0.99
C CYS A 105 -1.64 -5.40 1.46
N TYR A 106 -2.05 -5.38 2.73
CA TYR A 106 -2.91 -6.39 3.32
C TYR A 106 -4.00 -5.77 4.18
N ILE A 107 -5.24 -6.21 3.91
CA ILE A 107 -6.44 -5.91 4.68
C ILE A 107 -7.00 -7.28 5.14
N PRO A 108 -7.12 -7.55 6.45
CA PRO A 108 -7.69 -8.80 6.96
C PRO A 108 -9.16 -8.96 6.58
N GLY A 109 -9.58 -10.20 6.32
CA GLY A 109 -10.97 -10.50 5.91
C GLY A 109 -11.29 -10.06 4.47
N LYS A 110 -10.26 -9.65 3.74
CA LYS A 110 -10.36 -8.96 2.46
C LYS A 110 -9.46 -9.64 1.39
N ASN A 111 -8.41 -10.40 1.75
CA ASN A 111 -7.53 -11.07 0.77
C ASN A 111 -7.81 -12.59 0.49
N LEU A 112 -8.06 -12.86 -0.81
CA LEU A 112 -7.71 -14.01 -1.68
C LEU A 112 -7.72 -15.45 -1.13
N SER A 113 -8.88 -16.13 -1.19
CA SER A 113 -9.10 -17.41 -1.90
C SER A 113 -10.41 -18.08 -1.50
N THR A 114 -11.49 -17.86 -2.27
CA THR A 114 -12.50 -18.90 -2.52
C THR A 114 -13.32 -18.51 -3.75
N PRO A 115 -13.52 -19.42 -4.71
CA PRO A 115 -14.55 -19.27 -5.73
C PRO A 115 -15.89 -19.67 -5.10
N GLU A 116 -16.41 -18.90 -4.15
CA GLU A 116 -17.80 -19.05 -3.67
C GLU A 116 -18.23 -17.88 -2.79
N GLY A 117 -19.16 -17.07 -3.31
CA GLY A 117 -20.18 -16.31 -2.57
C GLY A 117 -19.78 -14.97 -1.94
N ASP A 118 -20.17 -13.87 -2.59
CA ASP A 118 -20.37 -12.52 -2.04
C ASP A 118 -19.26 -11.92 -1.16
N GLY A 119 -18.19 -11.45 -1.80
CA GLY A 119 -17.20 -10.56 -1.19
C GLY A 119 -16.21 -10.09 -2.26
N GLY A 120 -16.10 -8.77 -2.46
CA GLY A 120 -15.35 -8.15 -3.55
C GLY A 120 -13.92 -8.69 -3.70
N GLN A 121 -13.49 -8.88 -4.95
CA GLN A 121 -12.10 -9.17 -5.27
C GLN A 121 -11.19 -8.01 -4.85
N ILE A 122 -9.99 -8.35 -4.39
CA ILE A 122 -8.94 -7.39 -4.04
C ILE A 122 -7.78 -7.58 -4.98
N TYR A 123 -7.42 -6.50 -5.65
CA TYR A 123 -6.20 -6.42 -6.45
C TYR A 123 -5.07 -5.78 -5.66
N CYS A 124 -4.63 -6.40 -4.56
CA CYS A 124 -3.44 -5.95 -3.86
C CYS A 124 -2.28 -6.84 -4.28
N SER A 125 -1.83 -6.55 -5.51
CA SER A 125 -0.67 -7.19 -6.13
C SER A 125 0.61 -6.86 -5.37
N ASN A 126 1.63 -7.71 -5.51
CA ASN A 126 2.98 -7.30 -5.14
C ASN A 126 3.40 -6.17 -6.10
N MET A 127 3.65 -4.98 -5.56
CA MET A 127 4.08 -3.81 -6.33
C MET A 127 5.59 -3.70 -6.29
N GLU A 128 6.21 -3.48 -7.45
CA GLU A 128 7.65 -3.28 -7.58
C GLU A 128 7.93 -1.80 -7.79
N LEU A 129 8.70 -1.19 -6.88
CA LEU A 129 9.22 0.17 -7.01
C LEU A 129 10.69 0.10 -7.40
N TRP A 130 11.05 0.75 -8.50
CA TRP A 130 12.41 0.87 -9.04
C TRP A 130 12.88 2.31 -9.02
N ILE A 131 14.15 2.53 -8.66
CA ILE A 131 14.75 3.86 -8.58
C ILE A 131 16.05 3.91 -9.38
N PHE A 132 16.16 4.85 -10.33
CA PHE A 132 17.28 4.95 -11.27
C PHE A 132 18.25 6.10 -10.98
#